data_AF-A0A7J7UG24-F1
#
_entry.id   AF-A0A7J7UG24-F1
#
_cell.length_a   1.000
_cell.length_b   1.000
_cell.length_c   1.000
_cell.angle_alpha   90.00
_cell.angle_beta   90.00
_cell.angle_gamma   90.00
#
_symmetry.space_group_name_H-M   'P 1'
#
loop_
_entity.id
_entity.type
_entity.pdbx_description
1 polymer ?
#
loop_
_entity_poly.entity_id
_entity_poly.type
_entity_poly.pdbx_seq_one_letter_code
_entity_poly.pdbx_strand_id
1 'polypeptide(L)'
;MGQLQDRQAVQQAQPDCVRGPLQGILQLGQELKPKSLDVRQEELGALVDKEMAATSSAIEEAVRRIEDMMNQARHASSGVKLEVNERILNSCTDLMKAIRLLVTTSTSLQKEIVESGRGAATQQEFYAKNSRWTEGLISASKAVGWGATQLVESADKVVLHTGKYEELIVCSHEIAASTAQLVAASKVKANKDSRHLSRLQECSRTVNVMAANVVASTKSGQEQIEDRDTMDFSGMSLIKLKKQEMETQVRVLELEKTLEAERVRLGELRKQHYALAVGVGTPGEEEPGQPSPAPHSGSSRKPPLAQKPSVVPRQDHQLDKKDGVCPTQLMNS
;
A
#
# COMPACT_ATOMS: atom_id res chain seq x y z
N MET A 1 16.99 5.42 -30.70
CA MET A 1 15.68 4.93 -31.19
C MET A 1 15.49 5.04 -32.70
N GLY A 2 16.19 5.93 -33.43
CA GLY A 2 16.02 6.08 -34.89
C GLY A 2 16.60 4.98 -35.79
N GLN A 3 17.52 4.14 -35.30
CA GLN A 3 18.15 3.09 -36.12
C GLN A 3 17.34 1.80 -36.26
N LEU A 4 16.23 1.64 -35.53
CA LEU A 4 15.36 0.45 -35.59
C LEU A 4 14.17 0.62 -36.56
N GLN A 5 13.97 1.82 -37.11
CA GLN A 5 12.95 2.09 -38.14
C GLN A 5 13.47 1.90 -39.56
N ASP A 6 14.79 1.75 -39.72
CA ASP A 6 15.41 1.57 -41.03
C ASP A 6 15.47 0.09 -41.40
N ARG A 7 14.78 -0.29 -42.47
CA ARG A 7 14.60 -1.68 -42.93
C ARG A 7 15.93 -2.33 -43.32
N GLN A 8 16.93 -1.51 -43.68
CA GLN A 8 18.30 -1.96 -43.98
C GLN A 8 19.13 -2.24 -42.72
N ALA A 9 18.92 -1.51 -41.62
CA ALA A 9 19.61 -1.76 -40.34
C ALA A 9 19.17 -3.08 -39.67
N VAL A 10 17.90 -3.47 -39.86
CA VAL A 10 17.37 -4.76 -39.41
C VAL A 10 17.96 -5.94 -40.21
N GLN A 11 18.30 -5.75 -41.48
CA GLN A 11 18.96 -6.77 -42.32
C GLN A 11 20.44 -6.97 -41.96
N GLN A 12 21.10 -5.97 -41.38
CA GLN A 12 22.48 -6.06 -40.89
C GLN A 12 22.59 -6.47 -39.42
N ALA A 13 21.49 -6.54 -38.68
CA ALA A 13 21.49 -7.07 -37.32
C ALA A 13 21.87 -8.56 -37.36
N GLN A 14 22.99 -8.93 -36.74
CA GLN A 14 23.42 -10.33 -36.63
C GLN A 14 22.78 -10.97 -35.38
N PRO A 15 21.66 -11.71 -35.48
CA PRO A 15 21.06 -12.40 -34.33
C PRO A 15 21.97 -13.50 -33.75
N ASP A 16 22.98 -13.95 -34.50
CA ASP A 16 23.90 -14.99 -34.07
C ASP A 16 24.90 -14.47 -33.01
N CYS A 17 25.25 -13.18 -33.02
CA CYS A 17 26.17 -12.60 -32.03
C CYS A 17 25.57 -12.52 -30.62
N VAL A 18 24.25 -12.45 -30.49
CA VAL A 18 23.52 -12.48 -29.21
C VAL A 18 23.15 -13.91 -28.78
N ARG A 19 23.16 -14.89 -29.70
CA ARG A 19 22.83 -16.28 -29.38
C ARG A 19 23.80 -16.89 -28.37
N GLY A 20 25.11 -16.72 -28.57
CA GLY A 20 26.14 -17.24 -27.66
C GLY A 20 26.02 -16.68 -26.24
N PRO A 21 25.99 -15.35 -26.05
CA PRO A 21 25.76 -14.72 -24.75
C PRO A 21 24.43 -15.15 -24.10
N LEU A 22 23.33 -15.22 -24.85
CA LEU A 22 22.03 -15.66 -24.32
C LEU A 22 22.05 -17.14 -23.89
N GLN A 23 22.78 -17.99 -24.62
CA GLN A 23 22.93 -19.40 -24.28
C GLN A 23 23.81 -19.59 -23.04
N GLY A 24 24.87 -18.77 -22.88
CA GLY A 24 25.67 -18.71 -21.66
C GLY A 24 24.86 -18.21 -20.46
N ILE A 25 24.05 -17.16 -20.64
CA ILE A 25 23.13 -16.66 -19.61
C ILE A 25 22.06 -17.72 -19.25
N LEU A 26 21.54 -18.45 -20.24
CA LEU A 26 20.59 -19.53 -20.01
C LEU A 26 21.22 -20.67 -19.19
N GLN A 27 22.46 -21.05 -19.52
CA GLN A 27 23.20 -22.09 -18.81
C GLN A 27 23.51 -21.68 -17.36
N LEU A 28 24.03 -20.47 -17.16
CA LEU A 28 24.22 -19.89 -15.82
C LEU A 28 22.89 -19.79 -15.06
N GLY A 29 21.80 -19.41 -15.72
CA GLY A 29 20.47 -19.36 -15.13
C GLY A 29 19.90 -20.74 -14.75
N GLN A 30 20.30 -21.81 -15.45
CA GLN A 30 19.96 -23.19 -15.08
C GLN A 30 20.79 -23.68 -13.89
N GLU A 31 22.07 -23.30 -13.80
CA GLU A 31 22.96 -23.61 -12.68
C GLU A 31 22.58 -22.85 -11.40
N LEU A 32 22.13 -21.60 -11.55
CA LEU A 32 21.66 -20.74 -10.46
C LEU A 32 20.20 -21.04 -10.05
N LYS A 33 19.51 -21.94 -10.75
CA LYS A 33 18.13 -22.32 -10.40
C LYS A 33 18.16 -22.89 -8.98
N PRO A 34 17.47 -22.27 -8.01
CA PRO A 34 17.36 -22.84 -6.68
C PRO A 34 16.77 -24.24 -6.82
N LYS A 35 17.45 -25.25 -6.26
CA LYS A 35 16.86 -26.58 -6.10
C LYS A 35 15.70 -26.40 -5.12
N SER A 36 14.50 -26.25 -5.66
CA SER A 36 13.29 -25.94 -4.90
C SER A 36 13.04 -27.02 -3.86
N LEU A 37 13.51 -26.77 -2.63
CA LEU A 37 12.92 -27.32 -1.43
C LEU A 37 11.77 -26.37 -1.08
N ASP A 38 10.53 -26.87 -1.16
CA ASP A 38 9.60 -26.89 -0.01
C ASP A 38 8.10 -27.08 -0.37
N VAL A 39 7.75 -27.34 -1.64
CA VAL A 39 6.42 -27.90 -1.97
C VAL A 39 6.62 -28.99 -3.02
N ARG A 40 6.10 -30.20 -2.77
CA ARG A 40 6.15 -31.26 -3.78
C ARG A 40 5.48 -30.71 -5.04
N GLN A 41 6.22 -30.67 -6.13
CA GLN A 41 5.80 -30.01 -7.38
C GLN A 41 4.47 -30.58 -7.91
N GLU A 42 4.17 -31.85 -7.58
CA GLU A 42 2.92 -32.52 -7.87
C GLU A 42 1.72 -31.99 -7.06
N GLU A 43 1.91 -31.39 -5.88
CA GLU A 43 0.83 -30.90 -5.01
C GLU A 43 0.46 -29.42 -5.24
N LEU A 44 1.22 -28.71 -6.08
CA LEU A 44 1.05 -27.27 -6.32
C LEU A 44 -0.33 -26.90 -6.84
N GLY A 45 -0.96 -27.73 -7.68
CA GLY A 45 -2.30 -27.50 -8.19
C GLY A 45 -3.36 -27.48 -7.08
N ALA A 46 -3.35 -28.49 -6.22
CA ALA A 46 -4.27 -28.53 -5.07
C ALA A 46 -4.00 -27.40 -4.07
N LEU A 47 -2.73 -27.01 -3.91
CA LEU A 47 -2.35 -25.94 -2.99
C LEU A 47 -2.82 -24.56 -3.46
N VAL A 48 -2.70 -24.24 -4.76
CA VAL A 48 -3.20 -22.94 -5.28
C VAL A 48 -4.72 -22.84 -5.16
N ASP A 49 -5.46 -23.91 -5.49
CA ASP A 49 -6.91 -23.92 -5.35
C ASP A 49 -7.33 -23.77 -3.88
N LYS A 50 -6.66 -24.50 -2.97
CA LYS A 50 -6.88 -24.38 -1.52
C LYS A 50 -6.61 -22.96 -1.04
N GLU A 51 -5.51 -22.34 -1.47
CA GLU A 51 -5.13 -21.01 -1.02
C GLU A 51 -6.06 -19.91 -1.53
N MET A 52 -6.47 -19.98 -2.80
CA MET A 52 -7.46 -19.06 -3.37
C MET A 52 -8.81 -19.20 -2.67
N ALA A 53 -9.23 -20.42 -2.32
CA ALA A 53 -10.43 -20.67 -1.54
C ALA A 53 -10.32 -20.14 -0.10
N ALA A 54 -9.19 -20.39 0.57
CA ALA A 54 -8.93 -19.87 1.91
C ALA A 54 -8.94 -18.34 1.94
N THR A 55 -8.32 -17.71 0.95
CA THR A 55 -8.31 -16.25 0.79
C THR A 55 -9.73 -15.71 0.59
N SER A 56 -10.53 -16.35 -0.27
CA SER A 56 -11.93 -15.97 -0.48
C SER A 56 -12.75 -16.10 0.80
N SER A 57 -12.56 -17.18 1.56
CA SER A 57 -13.21 -17.39 2.86
C SER A 57 -12.79 -16.35 3.90
N ALA A 58 -11.50 -15.98 3.94
CA ALA A 58 -11.00 -14.95 4.85
C ALA A 58 -11.61 -13.58 4.55
N ILE A 59 -11.84 -13.25 3.27
CA ILE A 59 -12.49 -12.00 2.86
C ILE A 59 -13.98 -12.01 3.23
N GLU A 60 -14.69 -13.12 3.04
CA GLU A 60 -16.10 -13.22 3.46
C GLU A 60 -16.25 -13.11 4.98
N GLU A 61 -15.35 -13.76 5.72
CA GLU A 61 -15.30 -13.64 7.18
C GLU A 61 -14.96 -12.20 7.62
N ALA A 62 -14.06 -11.53 6.89
CA ALA A 62 -13.73 -10.13 7.12
C ALA A 62 -14.95 -9.22 6.94
N VAL A 63 -15.74 -9.41 5.87
CA VAL A 63 -17.00 -8.67 5.65
C VAL A 63 -17.97 -8.89 6.81
N ARG A 64 -18.21 -10.16 7.21
CA ARG A 64 -19.11 -10.47 8.32
C ARG A 64 -18.67 -9.82 9.62
N ARG A 65 -17.38 -9.91 9.98
CA ARG A 65 -16.87 -9.25 11.19
C ARG A 65 -17.07 -7.73 11.14
N ILE A 66 -16.88 -7.10 9.98
CA ILE A 66 -17.11 -5.65 9.86
C ILE A 66 -18.59 -5.30 10.07
N GLU A 67 -19.50 -6.09 9.50
CA GLU A 67 -20.95 -5.92 9.70
C GLU A 67 -21.35 -6.14 11.19
N ASP A 68 -20.74 -7.11 11.87
CA ASP A 68 -20.93 -7.33 13.31
C ASP A 68 -20.38 -6.15 14.13
N MET A 69 -19.20 -5.63 13.78
CA MET A 69 -18.62 -4.44 14.41
C MET A 69 -19.54 -3.22 14.27
N MET A 70 -20.24 -3.04 13.15
CA MET A 70 -21.21 -1.95 13.00
C MET A 70 -22.35 -2.05 14.02
N ASN A 71 -22.85 -3.25 14.27
CA ASN A 71 -23.86 -3.47 15.30
C ASN A 71 -23.31 -3.22 16.71
N GLN A 72 -22.09 -3.66 17.00
CA GLN A 72 -21.42 -3.42 18.28
C GLN A 72 -21.13 -1.93 18.51
N ALA A 73 -20.70 -1.20 17.49
CA ALA A 73 -20.40 0.23 17.56
C ALA A 73 -21.60 1.06 18.02
N ARG A 74 -22.82 0.67 17.59
CA ARG A 74 -24.09 1.30 18.02
C ARG A 74 -24.39 1.15 19.50
N HIS A 75 -23.88 0.08 20.13
CA HIS A 75 -24.02 -0.15 21.56
C HIS A 75 -22.86 0.47 22.36
N ALA A 76 -21.67 0.55 21.77
CA ALA A 76 -20.45 1.03 22.44
C ALA A 76 -20.23 2.54 22.36
N SER A 77 -20.83 3.23 21.39
CA SER A 77 -20.60 4.65 21.12
C SER A 77 -21.87 5.40 20.73
N SER A 78 -21.87 6.72 20.85
CA SER A 78 -23.01 7.59 20.50
C SER A 78 -22.54 8.94 19.93
N GLY A 79 -23.47 9.68 19.31
CA GLY A 79 -23.21 11.00 18.74
C GLY A 79 -22.25 10.96 17.54
N VAL A 80 -21.43 12.01 17.39
CA VAL A 80 -20.47 12.15 16.28
C VAL A 80 -19.52 10.95 16.18
N LYS A 81 -19.13 10.37 17.32
CA LYS A 81 -18.21 9.22 17.34
C LYS A 81 -18.82 7.98 16.69
N LEU A 82 -20.11 7.73 16.91
CA LEU A 82 -20.82 6.64 16.25
C LEU A 82 -20.91 6.88 14.74
N GLU A 83 -21.24 8.10 14.32
CA GLU A 83 -21.34 8.45 12.90
C GLU A 83 -20.00 8.26 12.17
N VAL A 84 -18.90 8.70 12.78
CA VAL A 84 -17.55 8.51 12.26
C VAL A 84 -17.21 7.02 12.16
N ASN A 85 -17.44 6.24 13.22
CA ASN A 85 -17.17 4.80 13.23
C ASN A 85 -17.98 4.07 12.16
N GLU A 86 -19.27 4.37 11.99
CA GLU A 86 -20.10 3.77 10.95
C GLU A 86 -19.59 4.13 9.55
N ARG A 87 -19.17 5.38 9.29
CA ARG A 87 -18.61 5.79 7.99
C ARG A 87 -17.33 5.01 7.67
N ILE A 88 -16.43 4.87 8.65
CA ILE A 88 -15.18 4.11 8.49
C ILE A 88 -15.51 2.64 8.20
N LEU A 89 -16.36 1.99 9.01
CA LEU A 89 -16.71 0.58 8.83
C LEU A 89 -17.43 0.31 7.49
N ASN A 90 -18.29 1.22 7.03
CA ASN A 90 -18.89 1.15 5.71
C ASN A 90 -17.82 1.19 4.60
N SER A 91 -16.85 2.12 4.70
CA SER A 91 -15.76 2.19 3.72
C SER A 91 -14.88 0.93 3.71
N CYS A 92 -14.61 0.33 4.87
CA CYS A 92 -13.91 -0.95 4.99
C CYS A 92 -14.71 -2.10 4.36
N THR A 93 -16.02 -2.12 4.55
CA THR A 93 -16.93 -3.11 3.95
C THR A 93 -16.89 -3.02 2.42
N ASP A 94 -16.98 -1.81 1.86
CA ASP A 94 -16.93 -1.59 0.41
C ASP A 94 -15.57 -2.01 -0.19
N LEU A 95 -14.48 -1.73 0.52
CA LEU A 95 -13.15 -2.22 0.16
C LEU A 95 -13.12 -3.75 0.13
N MET A 96 -13.60 -4.43 1.18
CA MET A 96 -13.62 -5.89 1.21
C MET A 96 -14.50 -6.51 0.11
N LYS A 97 -15.64 -5.91 -0.19
CA LYS A 97 -16.50 -6.32 -1.32
C LYS A 97 -15.78 -6.18 -2.67
N ALA A 98 -15.03 -5.10 -2.87
CA ALA A 98 -14.22 -4.91 -4.07
C ALA A 98 -13.08 -5.94 -4.16
N ILE A 99 -12.42 -6.25 -3.05
CA ILE A 99 -11.36 -7.26 -2.97
C ILE A 99 -11.91 -8.66 -3.26
N ARG A 100 -13.09 -9.00 -2.72
CA ARG A 100 -13.79 -10.25 -3.04
C ARG A 100 -13.99 -10.43 -4.53
N LEU A 101 -14.48 -9.39 -5.20
CA LEU A 101 -14.70 -9.41 -6.65
C LEU A 101 -13.37 -9.57 -7.40
N LEU A 102 -12.30 -8.90 -6.94
CA LEU A 102 -10.95 -9.03 -7.51
C LEU A 102 -10.44 -10.46 -7.39
N VAL A 103 -10.52 -11.09 -6.21
CA VAL A 103 -10.05 -12.47 -5.99
C VAL A 103 -10.86 -13.45 -6.84
N THR A 104 -12.18 -13.29 -6.91
CA THR A 104 -13.05 -14.12 -7.76
C THR A 104 -12.69 -13.98 -9.24
N THR A 105 -12.43 -12.76 -9.70
CA THR A 105 -12.00 -12.49 -11.09
C THR A 105 -10.62 -13.06 -11.35
N SER A 106 -9.70 -12.98 -10.38
CA SER A 106 -8.36 -13.56 -10.43
C SER A 106 -8.43 -15.08 -10.58
N THR A 107 -9.23 -15.77 -9.76
CA THR A 107 -9.45 -17.21 -9.86
C THR A 107 -10.03 -17.60 -11.22
N SER A 108 -10.96 -16.80 -11.76
CA SER A 108 -11.56 -17.05 -13.08
C SER A 108 -10.53 -16.91 -14.21
N LEU A 109 -9.67 -15.89 -14.13
CA LEU A 109 -8.55 -15.71 -15.06
C LEU A 109 -7.55 -16.89 -14.98
N GLN A 110 -7.21 -17.34 -13.77
CA GLN A 110 -6.31 -18.49 -13.58
C GLN A 110 -6.88 -19.75 -14.23
N LYS A 111 -8.18 -20.01 -14.07
CA LYS A 111 -8.86 -21.14 -14.72
C LYS A 111 -8.84 -21.03 -16.24
N GLU A 112 -9.12 -19.85 -16.81
CA GLU A 112 -9.02 -19.61 -18.26
C GLU A 112 -7.60 -19.90 -18.79
N ILE A 113 -6.56 -19.45 -18.08
CA ILE A 113 -5.15 -19.69 -18.44
C ILE A 113 -4.85 -21.18 -18.45
N VAL A 114 -5.29 -21.91 -17.44
CA VAL A 114 -5.03 -23.35 -17.32
C VAL A 114 -5.80 -24.11 -18.41
N GLU A 115 -7.06 -23.78 -18.63
CA GLU A 115 -7.91 -24.43 -19.64
C GLU A 115 -7.37 -24.21 -21.06
N SER A 116 -6.94 -23.00 -21.38
CA SER A 116 -6.34 -22.68 -22.68
C SER A 116 -4.92 -23.23 -22.86
N GLY A 117 -4.16 -23.34 -21.76
CA GLY A 117 -2.74 -23.67 -21.79
C GLY A 117 -2.38 -25.15 -21.54
N ARG A 118 -3.27 -25.95 -20.95
CA ARG A 118 -2.94 -27.34 -20.57
C ARG A 118 -2.91 -28.33 -21.74
N GLY A 119 -3.62 -28.06 -22.83
CA GLY A 119 -3.77 -29.01 -23.93
C GLY A 119 -4.33 -30.35 -23.43
N ALA A 120 -3.62 -31.45 -23.69
CA ALA A 120 -3.97 -32.79 -23.21
C ALA A 120 -3.58 -33.07 -21.73
N ALA A 121 -2.83 -32.17 -21.09
CA ALA A 121 -2.39 -32.34 -19.70
C ALA A 121 -3.53 -32.07 -18.70
N THR A 122 -3.38 -32.63 -17.49
CA THR A 122 -4.25 -32.30 -16.36
C THR A 122 -3.95 -30.89 -15.82
N GLN A 123 -4.88 -30.31 -15.04
CA GLN A 123 -4.65 -29.02 -14.38
C GLN A 123 -3.43 -29.08 -13.44
N GLN A 124 -3.30 -30.19 -12.71
CA GLN A 124 -2.20 -30.42 -11.78
C GLN A 124 -0.84 -30.47 -12.48
N GLU A 125 -0.75 -31.16 -13.62
CA GLU A 125 0.44 -31.15 -14.46
C GLU A 125 0.77 -29.75 -15.00
N PHE A 126 -0.24 -28.95 -15.37
CA PHE A 126 -0.01 -27.59 -15.86
C PHE A 126 0.58 -26.70 -14.76
N TYR A 127 0.03 -26.76 -13.54
CA TYR A 127 0.56 -26.01 -12.39
C TYR A 127 1.96 -26.49 -11.98
N ALA A 128 2.22 -27.80 -12.03
CA ALA A 128 3.53 -28.37 -11.76
C ALA A 128 4.57 -27.90 -12.79
N LYS A 129 4.23 -27.92 -14.09
CA LYS A 129 5.11 -27.43 -15.17
C LYS A 129 5.38 -25.93 -15.07
N ASN A 130 4.42 -25.17 -14.53
CA ASN A 130 4.54 -23.73 -14.32
C ASN A 130 4.79 -23.38 -12.84
N SER A 131 5.60 -24.15 -12.12
CA SER A 131 5.75 -24.07 -10.66
C SER A 131 5.99 -22.65 -10.12
N ARG A 132 6.93 -21.89 -10.69
CA ARG A 132 7.21 -20.51 -10.25
C ARG A 132 6.02 -19.57 -10.36
N TRP A 133 5.19 -19.76 -11.38
CA TRP A 133 3.96 -18.97 -11.54
C TRP A 133 2.94 -19.39 -10.47
N THR A 134 2.77 -20.69 -10.25
CA THR A 134 1.88 -21.23 -9.20
C THR A 134 2.29 -20.77 -7.80
N GLU A 135 3.59 -20.81 -7.47
CA GLU A 135 4.15 -20.31 -6.22
C GLU A 135 3.89 -18.81 -6.04
N GLY A 136 4.05 -18.02 -7.11
CA GLY A 136 3.73 -16.59 -7.11
C GLY A 136 2.25 -16.29 -6.88
N LEU A 137 1.35 -17.13 -7.38
CA LEU A 137 -0.09 -17.02 -7.10
C LEU A 137 -0.39 -17.35 -5.64
N ILE A 138 0.16 -18.44 -5.12
CA ILE A 138 -0.04 -18.88 -3.73
C ILE A 138 0.44 -17.80 -2.76
N SER A 139 1.66 -17.27 -2.96
CA SER A 139 2.22 -16.27 -2.06
C SER A 139 1.45 -14.96 -2.11
N ALA A 140 1.05 -14.48 -3.30
CA ALA A 140 0.25 -13.28 -3.43
C ALA A 140 -1.15 -13.46 -2.84
N SER A 141 -1.78 -14.63 -3.01
CA SER A 141 -3.08 -14.94 -2.41
C SER A 141 -3.00 -14.93 -0.88
N LYS A 142 -1.99 -15.58 -0.30
CA LYS A 142 -1.72 -15.56 1.16
C LYS A 142 -1.60 -14.14 1.70
N ALA A 143 -0.84 -13.29 1.00
CA ALA A 143 -0.65 -11.90 1.41
C ALA A 143 -1.98 -11.13 1.42
N VAL A 144 -2.87 -11.36 0.45
CA VAL A 144 -4.22 -10.76 0.44
C VAL A 144 -5.07 -11.24 1.61
N GLY A 145 -5.08 -12.55 1.89
CA GLY A 145 -5.83 -13.12 3.03
C GLY A 145 -5.34 -12.59 4.39
N TRP A 146 -4.03 -12.50 4.55
CA TRP A 146 -3.42 -11.88 5.75
C TRP A 146 -3.77 -10.39 5.85
N GLY A 147 -3.65 -9.63 4.76
CA GLY A 147 -4.02 -8.22 4.71
C GLY A 147 -5.49 -7.97 5.06
N ALA A 148 -6.40 -8.86 4.63
CA ALA A 148 -7.82 -8.79 5.00
C ALA A 148 -8.03 -8.95 6.51
N THR A 149 -7.32 -9.90 7.13
CA THR A 149 -7.37 -10.12 8.58
C THR A 149 -6.84 -8.92 9.34
N GLN A 150 -5.66 -8.39 8.95
CA GLN A 150 -5.05 -7.23 9.58
C GLN A 150 -5.93 -5.97 9.50
N LEU A 151 -6.60 -5.74 8.36
CA LEU A 151 -7.48 -4.59 8.20
C LEU A 151 -8.68 -4.66 9.15
N VAL A 152 -9.29 -5.85 9.30
CA VAL A 152 -10.40 -6.04 10.23
C VAL A 152 -9.97 -5.88 11.67
N GLU A 153 -8.84 -6.47 12.06
CA GLU A 153 -8.29 -6.29 13.42
C GLU A 153 -7.99 -4.82 13.72
N SER A 154 -7.43 -4.09 12.77
CA SER A 154 -7.17 -2.67 12.94
C SER A 154 -8.46 -1.85 13.03
N ALA A 155 -9.47 -2.16 12.21
CA ALA A 155 -10.78 -1.52 12.26
C ALA A 155 -11.48 -1.76 13.61
N ASP A 156 -11.40 -2.99 14.14
CA ASP A 156 -11.96 -3.35 15.46
C ASP A 156 -11.34 -2.52 16.58
N LYS A 157 -10.01 -2.46 16.64
CA LYS A 157 -9.30 -1.65 17.64
C LYS A 157 -9.65 -0.17 17.54
N VAL A 158 -9.84 0.37 16.32
CA VAL A 158 -10.24 1.76 16.09
C VAL A 158 -11.65 2.02 16.65
N VAL A 159 -12.61 1.12 16.36
CA VAL A 159 -13.99 1.23 16.85
C VAL A 159 -14.07 1.09 18.38
N LEU A 160 -13.24 0.23 18.96
CA LEU A 160 -13.15 0.03 20.41
C LEU A 160 -12.28 1.09 21.12
N HIS A 161 -11.68 2.02 20.37
CA HIS A 161 -10.79 3.08 20.87
C HIS A 161 -9.55 2.57 21.61
N THR A 162 -9.12 1.34 21.32
CA THR A 162 -7.88 0.74 21.82
C THR A 162 -6.76 0.82 20.78
N GLY A 163 -7.09 1.14 19.53
CA GLY A 163 -6.18 1.23 18.39
C GLY A 163 -5.95 2.65 17.87
N LYS A 164 -5.05 2.74 16.89
CA LYS A 164 -4.66 3.99 16.23
C LYS A 164 -5.29 4.08 14.84
N TYR A 165 -5.81 5.24 14.46
CA TYR A 165 -6.32 5.48 13.10
C TYR A 165 -5.24 5.30 12.04
N GLU A 166 -3.98 5.60 12.39
CA GLU A 166 -2.82 5.41 11.51
C GLU A 166 -2.56 3.93 11.20
N GLU A 167 -2.85 3.01 12.11
CA GLU A 167 -2.74 1.56 11.86
C GLU A 167 -3.71 1.14 10.75
N LEU A 168 -4.95 1.64 10.79
CA LEU A 168 -5.99 1.34 9.79
C LEU A 168 -5.63 1.92 8.41
N ILE A 169 -5.03 3.11 8.38
CA ILE A 169 -4.52 3.73 7.16
C ILE A 169 -3.42 2.85 6.54
N VAL A 170 -2.47 2.36 7.35
CA VAL A 170 -1.39 1.50 6.86
C VAL A 170 -1.95 0.17 6.36
N CYS A 171 -2.83 -0.49 7.11
CA CYS A 171 -3.48 -1.73 6.67
C CYS A 171 -4.22 -1.58 5.34
N SER A 172 -4.88 -0.43 5.12
CA SER A 172 -5.57 -0.11 3.86
C SER A 172 -4.61 0.00 2.67
N HIS A 173 -3.41 0.56 2.88
CA HIS A 173 -2.38 0.61 1.84
C HIS A 173 -1.75 -0.75 1.57
N GLU A 174 -1.44 -1.52 2.61
CA GLU A 174 -0.82 -2.85 2.50
C GLU A 174 -1.74 -3.82 1.76
N ILE A 175 -3.04 -3.88 2.09
CA ILE A 175 -3.97 -4.78 1.39
C ILE A 175 -4.15 -4.41 -0.09
N ALA A 176 -4.17 -3.11 -0.41
CA ALA A 176 -4.20 -2.65 -1.80
C ALA A 176 -2.93 -3.09 -2.55
N ALA A 177 -1.76 -2.96 -1.93
CA ALA A 177 -0.50 -3.44 -2.49
C ALA A 177 -0.49 -4.96 -2.71
N SER A 178 -0.95 -5.76 -1.74
CA SER A 178 -1.06 -7.22 -1.88
C SER A 178 -2.02 -7.61 -3.01
N THR A 179 -3.14 -6.91 -3.17
CA THR A 179 -4.07 -7.20 -4.28
C THR A 179 -3.45 -6.85 -5.64
N ALA A 180 -2.64 -5.79 -5.73
CA ALA A 180 -1.89 -5.46 -6.93
C ALA A 180 -0.83 -6.52 -7.27
N GLN A 181 -0.17 -7.09 -6.24
CA GLN A 181 0.74 -8.23 -6.42
C GLN A 181 0.00 -9.46 -6.96
N LEU A 182 -1.20 -9.78 -6.46
CA LEU A 182 -2.02 -10.88 -6.98
C LEU A 182 -2.41 -10.68 -8.45
N VAL A 183 -2.76 -9.44 -8.82
CA VAL A 183 -3.06 -9.08 -10.22
C VAL A 183 -1.83 -9.24 -11.10
N ALA A 184 -0.65 -8.80 -10.62
CA ALA A 184 0.61 -8.94 -11.34
C ALA A 184 0.96 -10.43 -11.55
N ALA A 185 0.85 -11.25 -10.50
CA ALA A 185 1.08 -12.70 -10.57
C ALA A 185 0.12 -13.40 -11.56
N SER A 186 -1.16 -13.04 -11.52
CA SER A 186 -2.19 -13.59 -12.41
C SER A 186 -1.99 -13.20 -13.88
N LYS A 187 -1.48 -11.99 -14.13
CA LYS A 187 -1.22 -11.47 -15.48
C LYS A 187 -0.09 -12.19 -16.21
N VAL A 188 0.90 -12.78 -15.51
CA VAL A 188 2.13 -13.33 -16.11
C VAL A 188 1.86 -14.32 -17.26
N LYS A 189 0.82 -15.14 -17.12
CA LYS A 189 0.45 -16.17 -18.11
C LYS A 189 -0.85 -15.85 -18.86
N ALA A 190 -1.44 -14.68 -18.62
CA ALA A 190 -2.69 -14.27 -19.23
C ALA A 190 -2.49 -13.84 -20.70
N ASN A 191 -3.46 -14.17 -21.55
CA ASN A 191 -3.54 -13.56 -22.87
C ASN A 191 -3.94 -12.08 -22.75
N LYS A 192 -3.33 -11.20 -23.55
CA LYS A 192 -3.61 -9.75 -23.56
C LYS A 192 -5.05 -9.44 -23.95
N ASP A 193 -5.64 -10.27 -24.79
CA ASP A 193 -7.02 -10.09 -25.27
C ASP A 193 -8.07 -10.79 -24.38
N SER A 194 -7.65 -11.32 -23.22
CA SER A 194 -8.55 -11.95 -22.26
C SER A 194 -9.48 -10.91 -21.62
N ARG A 195 -10.79 -11.17 -21.70
CA ARG A 195 -11.82 -10.35 -21.02
C ARG A 195 -11.64 -10.40 -19.50
N HIS A 196 -11.26 -11.56 -18.95
CA HIS A 196 -11.01 -11.70 -17.52
C HIS A 196 -9.80 -10.88 -17.08
N LEU A 197 -8.76 -10.75 -17.91
CA LEU A 197 -7.62 -9.88 -17.61
C LEU A 197 -8.03 -8.39 -17.58
N SER A 198 -8.78 -7.92 -18.58
CA SER A 198 -9.27 -6.53 -18.59
C SER A 198 -10.15 -6.24 -17.38
N ARG A 199 -11.05 -7.17 -17.04
CA ARG A 199 -11.90 -7.06 -15.85
C ARG A 199 -11.08 -7.06 -14.56
N LEU A 200 -10.06 -7.92 -14.45
CA LEU A 200 -9.19 -7.98 -13.27
C LEU A 200 -8.45 -6.66 -13.04
N GLN A 201 -7.99 -6.01 -14.12
CA GLN A 201 -7.34 -4.70 -14.06
C GLN A 201 -8.30 -3.59 -13.62
N GLU A 202 -9.57 -3.67 -14.01
CA GLU A 202 -10.62 -2.76 -13.53
C GLU A 202 -10.93 -3.00 -12.04
N CYS A 203 -11.03 -4.26 -11.61
CA CYS A 203 -11.18 -4.61 -10.19
C CYS A 203 -10.01 -4.05 -9.36
N SER A 204 -8.77 -4.15 -9.85
CA SER A 204 -7.60 -3.59 -9.18
C SER A 204 -7.68 -2.06 -9.01
N ARG A 205 -8.12 -1.35 -10.05
CA ARG A 205 -8.38 0.10 -9.95
C ARG A 205 -9.46 0.42 -8.93
N THR A 206 -10.53 -0.37 -8.92
CA THR A 206 -11.64 -0.21 -7.95
C THR A 206 -11.15 -0.39 -6.51
N VAL A 207 -10.35 -1.43 -6.25
CA VAL A 207 -9.75 -1.65 -4.92
C VAL A 207 -8.88 -0.46 -4.49
N ASN A 208 -8.07 0.10 -5.39
CA ASN A 208 -7.26 1.29 -5.06
C ASN A 208 -8.13 2.51 -4.69
N VAL A 209 -9.25 2.72 -5.39
CA VAL A 209 -10.20 3.80 -5.06
C VAL A 209 -10.85 3.54 -3.70
N MET A 210 -11.31 2.31 -3.43
CA MET A 210 -11.92 1.97 -2.14
C MET A 210 -10.93 2.10 -0.98
N ALA A 211 -9.67 1.69 -1.17
CA ALA A 211 -8.62 1.85 -0.16
C ALA A 211 -8.34 3.33 0.11
N ALA A 212 -8.31 4.17 -0.92
CA ALA A 212 -8.19 5.63 -0.76
C ALA A 212 -9.39 6.22 0.00
N ASN A 213 -10.61 5.71 -0.25
CA ASN A 213 -11.81 6.13 0.47
C ASN A 213 -11.77 5.74 1.96
N VAL A 214 -11.21 4.58 2.32
CA VAL A 214 -10.99 4.21 3.72
C VAL A 214 -10.02 5.20 4.36
N VAL A 215 -8.88 5.49 3.72
CA VAL A 215 -7.90 6.45 4.24
C VAL A 215 -8.51 7.84 4.42
N ALA A 216 -9.30 8.30 3.45
CA ALA A 216 -9.99 9.60 3.54
C ALA A 216 -11.03 9.63 4.66
N SER A 217 -11.84 8.57 4.80
CA SER A 217 -12.85 8.45 5.85
C SER A 217 -12.23 8.39 7.23
N THR A 218 -11.12 7.67 7.38
CA THR A 218 -10.36 7.56 8.63
C THR A 218 -9.75 8.89 9.04
N LYS A 219 -9.10 9.61 8.12
CA LYS A 219 -8.54 10.94 8.41
C LYS A 219 -9.62 11.97 8.77
N SER A 220 -10.68 12.04 7.97
CA SER A 220 -11.81 12.93 8.24
C SER A 220 -12.49 12.58 9.57
N GLY A 221 -12.58 11.30 9.90
CA GLY A 221 -13.10 10.82 11.17
C GLY A 221 -12.24 11.23 12.38
N GLN A 222 -10.93 11.09 12.24
CA GLN A 222 -9.96 11.51 13.25
C GLN A 222 -10.06 13.01 13.52
N GLU A 223 -10.05 13.85 12.48
CA GLU A 223 -10.18 15.31 12.60
C GLU A 223 -11.50 15.70 13.30
N GLN A 224 -12.62 15.08 12.95
CA GLN A 224 -13.92 15.36 13.58
C GLN A 224 -14.01 14.98 15.07
N ILE A 225 -13.20 14.01 15.51
CA ILE A 225 -13.14 13.60 16.90
C ILE A 225 -12.17 14.49 17.69
N GLU A 226 -11.04 14.88 17.08
CA GLU A 226 -10.00 15.71 17.71
C GLU A 226 -10.35 17.21 17.75
N ASP A 227 -11.03 17.77 16.74
CA ASP A 227 -11.40 19.20 16.67
C ASP A 227 -12.35 19.65 17.80
N ARG A 228 -12.94 18.71 18.55
CA ARG A 228 -13.77 19.03 19.73
C ARG A 228 -12.97 19.36 20.98
N ASP A 229 -11.66 19.08 21.01
CA ASP A 229 -10.74 19.54 22.08
C ASP A 229 -10.15 20.91 21.72
N THR A 230 -10.99 21.83 21.25
CA THR A 230 -10.57 23.16 20.82
C THR A 230 -10.02 23.96 22.02
N MET A 231 -8.83 24.53 21.84
CA MET A 231 -8.12 25.30 22.86
C MET A 231 -8.94 26.50 23.33
N ASP A 232 -9.54 26.40 24.51
CA ASP A 232 -10.22 27.53 25.16
C ASP A 232 -9.21 28.39 25.93
N PHE A 233 -8.89 29.56 25.39
CA PHE A 233 -7.99 30.53 26.01
C PHE A 233 -8.72 31.49 26.97
N SER A 234 -10.04 31.37 27.11
CA SER A 234 -10.86 32.22 27.98
C SER A 234 -10.42 32.07 29.44
N GLY A 235 -10.04 33.17 30.09
CA GLY A 235 -9.70 33.17 31.52
C GLY A 235 -8.27 32.75 31.88
N MET A 236 -7.37 32.56 30.91
CA MET A 236 -5.94 32.36 31.19
C MET A 236 -5.19 33.69 31.43
N SER A 237 -4.38 33.74 32.49
CA SER A 237 -3.42 34.85 32.70
C SER A 237 -2.24 34.76 31.73
N LEU A 238 -1.60 35.89 31.41
CA LEU A 238 -0.43 35.97 30.51
C LEU A 238 0.70 34.99 30.88
N ILE A 239 0.99 34.82 32.18
CA ILE A 239 2.05 33.90 32.65
C ILE A 239 1.68 32.43 32.38
N LYS A 240 0.42 32.05 32.61
CA LYS A 240 -0.09 30.70 32.31
C LYS A 240 -0.05 30.42 30.81
N LEU A 241 -0.45 31.39 30.00
CA LEU A 241 -0.38 31.28 28.54
C LEU A 241 1.07 31.09 28.07
N LYS A 242 2.01 31.88 28.59
CA LYS A 242 3.43 31.75 28.22
C LYS A 242 4.03 30.41 28.66
N LYS A 243 3.62 29.89 29.82
CA LYS A 243 4.00 28.55 30.28
C LYS A 243 3.49 27.46 29.33
N GLN A 244 2.21 27.51 28.95
CA GLN A 244 1.61 26.53 28.03
C GLN A 244 2.22 26.61 26.62
N GLU A 245 2.57 27.81 26.14
CA GLU A 245 3.32 28.01 24.90
C GLU A 245 4.67 27.29 24.96
N MET A 246 5.44 27.48 26.05
CA MET A 246 6.73 26.84 26.24
C MET A 246 6.62 25.31 26.35
N GLU A 247 5.64 24.80 27.09
CA GLU A 247 5.36 23.36 27.19
C GLU A 247 4.99 22.76 25.83
N THR A 248 4.21 23.49 25.03
CA THR A 248 3.86 23.08 23.66
C THR A 248 5.09 23.07 22.75
N GLN A 249 5.97 24.07 22.85
CA GLN A 249 7.23 24.11 22.10
C GLN A 249 8.15 22.93 22.45
N VAL A 250 8.28 22.57 23.72
CA VAL A 250 9.04 21.39 24.15
C VAL A 250 8.43 20.12 23.52
N ARG A 251 7.10 19.98 23.59
CA ARG A 251 6.40 18.83 23.01
C ARG A 251 6.59 18.74 21.49
N VAL A 252 6.64 19.88 20.78
CA VAL A 252 6.96 19.92 19.35
C VAL A 252 8.35 19.34 19.09
N LEU A 253 9.38 19.78 19.83
CA LEU A 253 10.75 19.29 19.66
C LEU A 253 10.87 17.78 19.97
N GLU A 254 10.18 17.30 20.99
CA GLU A 254 10.13 15.87 21.33
C GLU A 254 9.48 15.03 20.23
N LEU A 255 8.37 15.52 19.66
CA LEU A 255 7.68 14.86 18.56
C LEU A 255 8.52 14.88 17.27
N GLU A 256 9.23 15.96 16.97
CA GLU A 256 10.15 16.03 15.83
C GLU A 256 11.28 15.01 15.95
N LYS A 257 11.89 14.90 17.14
CA LYS A 257 12.92 13.89 17.43
C LYS A 257 12.38 12.47 17.25
N THR A 258 11.19 12.20 17.77
CA THR A 258 10.54 10.89 17.69
C THR A 258 10.17 10.53 16.25
N LEU A 259 9.64 11.49 15.49
CA LEU A 259 9.31 11.34 14.08
C LEU A 259 10.53 10.95 13.25
N GLU A 260 11.68 11.60 13.49
CA GLU A 260 12.91 11.28 12.75
C GLU A 260 13.42 9.88 13.10
N ALA A 261 13.37 9.48 14.38
CA ALA A 261 13.74 8.14 14.81
C ALA A 261 12.86 7.05 14.14
N GLU A 262 11.55 7.25 14.10
CA GLU A 262 10.63 6.29 13.46
C GLU A 262 10.80 6.26 11.93
N ARG A 263 11.17 7.37 11.29
CA ARG A 263 11.50 7.37 9.84
C ARG A 263 12.72 6.53 9.53
N VAL A 264 13.76 6.62 10.36
CA VAL A 264 14.98 5.79 10.23
C VAL A 264 14.60 4.32 10.39
N ARG A 265 13.88 3.98 11.46
CA ARG A 265 13.42 2.61 11.74
C ARG A 265 12.55 2.04 10.63
N LEU A 266 11.61 2.82 10.09
CA LEU A 266 10.78 2.42 8.95
C LEU A 266 11.64 2.15 7.70
N GLY A 267 12.67 2.97 7.48
CA GLY A 267 13.66 2.75 6.42
C GLY A 267 14.41 1.43 6.58
N GLU A 268 14.82 1.08 7.80
CA GLU A 268 15.49 -0.18 8.13
C GLU A 268 14.57 -1.39 7.93
N LEU A 269 13.32 -1.32 8.42
CA LEU A 269 12.32 -2.38 8.23
C LEU A 269 12.06 -2.65 6.75
N ARG A 270 11.97 -1.59 5.93
CA ARG A 270 11.82 -1.74 4.47
C ARG A 270 13.04 -2.41 3.85
N LYS A 271 14.27 -2.06 4.27
CA LYS A 271 15.49 -2.73 3.80
C LYS A 271 15.46 -4.23 4.14
N GLN A 272 15.05 -4.58 5.36
CA GLN A 272 14.91 -5.98 5.79
C GLN A 272 13.83 -6.71 4.98
N HIS A 273 12.67 -6.09 4.74
CA HIS A 273 11.63 -6.66 3.88
C HIS A 273 12.22 -6.99 2.50
N TYR A 274 12.93 -6.06 1.86
CA TYR A 274 13.57 -6.34 0.57
C TYR A 274 14.63 -7.44 0.66
N ALA A 275 15.45 -7.46 1.70
CA ALA A 275 16.45 -8.51 1.90
C ALA A 275 15.81 -9.89 2.01
N LEU A 276 14.71 -10.02 2.76
CA LEU A 276 13.96 -11.28 2.90
C LEU A 276 13.19 -11.63 1.62
N ALA A 277 12.64 -10.65 0.91
CA ALA A 277 11.93 -10.86 -0.35
C ALA A 277 12.87 -11.27 -1.51
N VAL A 278 14.11 -10.79 -1.50
CA VAL A 278 15.16 -11.19 -2.45
C VAL A 278 15.89 -12.47 -1.98
N GLY A 279 15.92 -12.72 -0.67
CA GLY A 279 16.68 -13.76 0.01
C GLY A 279 15.99 -15.11 0.17
N VAL A 280 15.43 -15.69 -0.91
CA VAL A 280 15.34 -17.16 -1.04
C VAL A 280 16.73 -17.70 -1.42
N GLY A 281 17.70 -17.42 -0.56
CA GLY A 281 19.12 -17.68 -0.78
C GLY A 281 19.94 -16.80 0.16
N THR A 282 20.20 -17.30 1.37
CA THR A 282 21.24 -16.77 2.27
C THR A 282 22.58 -16.62 1.55
N PRO A 283 23.27 -15.49 1.70
CA PRO A 283 24.72 -15.47 1.72
C PRO A 283 25.19 -15.37 3.17
N GLY A 284 26.25 -16.12 3.47
CA GLY A 284 26.89 -16.19 4.78
C GLY A 284 27.50 -14.87 5.22
N GLU A 285 27.95 -14.90 6.47
CA GLU A 285 28.69 -13.87 7.18
C GLU A 285 29.82 -13.30 6.32
N GLU A 286 29.81 -12.00 6.06
CA GLU A 286 31.00 -11.26 5.66
C GLU A 286 31.21 -10.08 6.62
N GLU A 287 32.35 -10.16 7.32
CA GLU A 287 32.96 -9.20 8.24
C GLU A 287 33.25 -7.82 7.61
N PRO A 288 33.45 -6.75 8.42
CA PRO A 288 33.44 -5.37 7.97
C PRO A 288 34.81 -4.91 7.41
N GLY A 289 34.89 -4.77 6.08
CA GLY A 289 36.03 -4.16 5.36
C GLY A 289 35.71 -2.76 4.83
N GLN A 290 36.57 -1.80 5.17
CA GLN A 290 36.52 -0.35 4.90
C GLN A 290 36.53 0.03 3.40
N PRO A 291 35.85 1.10 2.94
CA PRO A 291 35.70 1.41 1.51
C PRO A 291 36.82 2.31 0.96
N SER A 292 37.22 2.06 -0.30
CA SER A 292 38.05 2.94 -1.12
C SER A 292 37.32 3.31 -2.42
N PRO A 293 37.46 4.54 -2.97
CA PRO A 293 36.48 5.11 -3.89
C PRO A 293 36.90 5.01 -5.37
N ALA A 294 35.94 4.68 -6.26
CA ALA A 294 36.03 4.96 -7.70
C ALA A 294 34.61 5.04 -8.33
N PRO A 295 34.42 5.72 -9.47
CA PRO A 295 33.25 6.57 -9.71
C PRO A 295 32.18 5.89 -10.57
N HIS A 296 30.90 6.08 -10.20
CA HIS A 296 29.77 5.72 -11.06
C HIS A 296 28.91 6.94 -11.37
N SER A 297 29.06 7.39 -12.61
CA SER A 297 28.11 8.22 -13.34
C SER A 297 26.83 7.44 -13.67
N GLY A 298 25.67 8.08 -13.49
CA GLY A 298 24.53 7.87 -14.38
C GLY A 298 23.30 7.11 -13.84
N SER A 299 22.38 7.89 -13.25
CA SER A 299 20.92 7.73 -13.40
C SER A 299 20.23 6.47 -12.80
N SER A 300 20.00 6.50 -11.50
CA SER A 300 18.75 5.97 -10.93
C SER A 300 17.97 7.13 -10.32
N ARG A 301 16.92 7.58 -11.03
CA ARG A 301 15.99 8.59 -10.50
C ARG A 301 15.25 7.99 -9.30
N LYS A 302 15.61 8.46 -8.09
CA LYS A 302 14.85 8.25 -6.87
C LYS A 302 13.40 8.75 -7.07
N PRO A 303 12.38 8.08 -6.52
CA PRO A 303 11.03 8.63 -6.48
C PRO A 303 11.02 9.94 -5.67
N PRO A 304 10.20 10.95 -6.04
CA PRO A 304 10.20 12.22 -5.34
C PRO A 304 9.65 12.04 -3.92
N LEU A 305 10.46 12.45 -2.93
CA LEU A 305 10.02 12.69 -1.56
C LEU A 305 8.93 13.76 -1.58
N ALA A 306 7.84 13.55 -0.83
CA ALA A 306 6.78 14.53 -0.66
C ALA A 306 7.38 15.84 -0.11
N GLN A 307 7.29 16.91 -0.89
CA GLN A 307 7.70 18.24 -0.46
C GLN A 307 6.65 18.82 0.48
N LYS A 308 7.12 19.38 1.60
CA LYS A 308 6.31 20.12 2.58
C LYS A 308 5.81 21.41 1.91
N PRO A 309 4.53 21.84 2.08
CA PRO A 309 4.08 23.13 1.58
C PRO A 309 4.90 24.26 2.19
N SER A 310 5.52 25.07 1.34
CA SER A 310 6.25 26.27 1.76
C SER A 310 5.25 27.40 1.94
N VAL A 311 4.85 27.69 3.18
CA VAL A 311 4.08 28.91 3.50
C VAL A 311 5.09 30.04 3.65
N VAL A 312 5.06 30.98 2.71
CA VAL A 312 5.84 32.23 2.76
C VAL A 312 5.25 33.12 3.87
N PRO A 313 6.04 33.64 4.82
CA PRO A 313 5.55 34.63 5.78
C PRO A 313 5.14 35.91 5.05
N ARG A 314 3.90 36.36 5.23
CA ARG A 314 3.46 37.69 4.76
C ARG A 314 4.26 38.76 5.52
N GLN A 315 4.89 39.66 4.77
CA GLN A 315 5.52 40.86 5.30
C GLN A 315 4.44 41.85 5.77
N ASP A 316 4.53 42.23 7.05
CA ASP A 316 3.80 43.35 7.64
C ASP A 316 4.04 44.63 6.82
N HIS A 317 2.97 45.17 6.25
CA HIS A 317 2.99 46.54 5.75
C HIS A 317 2.59 47.48 6.88
N GLN A 318 3.49 48.43 7.12
CA GLN A 318 3.43 49.53 8.07
C GLN A 318 2.08 50.26 8.07
N LEU A 319 1.61 50.51 9.29
CA LEU A 319 0.62 51.52 9.64
C LEU A 319 1.15 52.91 9.26
N ASP A 320 0.55 53.54 8.24
CA ASP A 320 0.68 54.98 8.04
C ASP A 320 -0.44 55.70 8.81
N LYS A 321 -0.03 56.49 9.80
CA LYS A 321 -0.89 57.43 10.52
C LYS A 321 -1.17 58.63 9.63
N LYS A 322 -2.45 58.94 9.39
CA LYS A 322 -2.84 60.35 9.19
C LYS A 322 -4.28 60.64 9.58
N ASP A 323 -4.36 61.40 10.66
CA ASP A 323 -5.35 62.41 11.09
C ASP A 323 -6.66 62.55 10.30
N GLY A 324 -7.78 62.50 11.04
CA GLY A 324 -9.11 62.82 10.52
C GLY A 324 -10.12 63.05 11.66
N VAL A 325 -10.07 64.25 12.21
CA VAL A 325 -10.92 64.80 13.28
C VAL A 325 -12.42 64.69 12.98
N CYS A 326 -13.21 64.37 14.01
CA CYS A 326 -14.67 64.38 14.04
C CYS A 326 -15.21 65.84 14.03
N PRO A 327 -16.45 66.10 13.57
CA PRO A 327 -17.46 66.28 14.62
C PRO A 327 -18.83 65.67 14.32
N THR A 328 -19.34 65.09 15.39
CA THR A 328 -20.74 64.97 15.84
C THR A 328 -21.71 66.03 15.30
N GLN A 329 -22.82 65.57 14.73
CA GLN A 329 -24.04 66.35 14.61
C GLN A 329 -25.23 65.53 15.14
N LEU A 330 -25.63 65.86 16.37
CA LEU A 330 -26.90 65.54 16.97
C LEU A 330 -27.93 66.58 16.48
N MET A 331 -29.06 66.13 15.94
CA MET A 331 -30.35 66.78 16.23
C MET A 331 -31.50 65.81 15.93
N ASN A 332 -32.26 65.46 16.97
CA ASN A 332 -33.63 64.98 16.86
C ASN A 332 -34.56 66.18 16.65
N SER A 333 -35.55 66.05 15.76
CA SER A 333 -36.94 66.55 15.75
C SER A 333 -37.38 66.79 14.32
#